data_AF-A0A5Q3Q0U1-F1
#
_entry.id   AF-A0A5Q3Q0U1-F1
#
_cell.length_a   1.000
_cell.length_b   1.000
_cell.length_c   1.000
_cell.angle_alpha   90.00
_cell.angle_beta   90.00
_cell.angle_gamma   90.00
#
_symmetry.space_group_name_H-M   'P 1'
#
loop_
_entity.id
_entity.type
_entity.pdbx_description
1 polymer ?
#
loop_
_entity_poly.entity_id
_entity_poly.type
_entity_poly.pdbx_seq_one_letter_code
_entity_poly.pdbx_strand_id
1 'polypeptide(L)'
;MTGFGLDPDALEAAIKRLEDARSELQSLVRQATLVEPHELVAQDETTKRAYKAFVDQASGDQPGSLRSNAFAIRDELDAKIKQYQASLEEYRRAEDSATIDAGRVNREA
;
A
#
# COMPACT_ATOMS: atom_id res chain seq x y z
N MET A 1 8.81 27.43 -17.52
CA MET A 1 8.81 26.28 -16.60
C MET A 1 7.49 25.57 -16.79
N THR A 2 7.52 24.37 -17.35
CA THR A 2 6.32 23.57 -17.61
C THR A 2 5.71 23.17 -16.27
N GLY A 3 4.68 23.91 -15.84
CA GLY A 3 3.74 23.44 -14.84
C GLY A 3 3.06 22.21 -15.42
N PHE A 4 3.65 21.03 -15.19
CA PHE A 4 2.89 19.80 -15.24
C PHE A 4 1.81 19.96 -14.19
N GLY A 5 0.60 20.29 -14.63
CA GLY A 5 -0.59 20.34 -13.78
C GLY A 5 -0.74 18.96 -13.16
N LEU A 6 -0.21 18.83 -11.94
CA LEU A 6 -0.54 17.71 -11.08
C LEU A 6 -2.03 17.86 -10.82
N ASP A 7 -2.83 16.98 -11.41
CA ASP A 7 -4.27 16.96 -11.18
C ASP A 7 -4.50 16.44 -9.74
N PRO A 8 -4.91 17.30 -8.79
CA PRO A 8 -5.07 16.92 -7.40
C PRO A 8 -6.14 15.83 -7.22
N ASP A 9 -7.19 15.85 -8.04
CA ASP A 9 -8.24 14.82 -8.00
C ASP A 9 -7.69 13.47 -8.48
N ALA A 10 -6.86 13.47 -9.52
CA ALA A 10 -6.20 12.26 -9.99
C ALA A 10 -5.20 11.72 -8.94
N LEU A 11 -4.51 12.59 -8.20
CA LEU A 11 -3.59 12.21 -7.14
C LEU A 11 -4.33 11.63 -5.93
N GLU A 12 -5.44 12.22 -5.51
CA GLU A 12 -6.32 11.68 -4.47
C GLU A 12 -6.87 10.31 -4.87
N ALA A 13 -7.33 10.16 -6.12
CA ALA A 13 -7.79 8.88 -6.64
C ALA A 13 -6.66 7.83 -6.67
N ALA A 14 -5.42 8.23 -6.99
CA ALA A 14 -4.26 7.34 -6.95
C ALA A 14 -3.93 6.90 -5.52
N ILE A 15 -3.94 7.81 -4.54
CA ILE A 15 -3.75 7.49 -3.11
C ILE A 15 -4.78 6.46 -2.66
N LYS A 16 -6.05 6.69 -2.96
CA LYS A 16 -7.13 5.77 -2.58
C LYS A 16 -6.92 4.36 -3.15
N ARG A 17 -6.54 4.24 -4.43
CA ARG A 17 -6.25 2.94 -5.05
C ARG A 17 -5.07 2.22 -4.37
N LEU A 18 -4.04 2.96 -3.92
CA LEU A 18 -2.92 2.38 -3.19
C LEU A 18 -3.35 1.89 -1.79
N GLU A 19 -4.21 2.65 -1.11
CA GLU A 19 -4.78 2.25 0.19
C GLU A 19 -5.68 1.00 0.08
N ASP A 20 -6.49 0.93 -0.98
CA ASP A 20 -7.32 -0.24 -1.30
C ASP A 20 -6.43 -1.46 -1.56
N ALA A 21 -5.41 -1.33 -2.41
CA ALA A 21 -4.46 -2.41 -2.69
C ALA A 21 -3.71 -2.88 -1.42
N ARG A 22 -3.31 -1.95 -0.55
CA ARG A 22 -2.70 -2.27 0.75
C ARG A 22 -3.64 -3.10 1.63
N SER A 23 -4.92 -2.72 1.65
CA SER A 23 -5.95 -3.39 2.46
C SER A 23 -6.27 -4.78 1.92
N GLU A 24 -6.33 -4.95 0.60
CA GLU A 24 -6.47 -6.24 -0.07
C GLU A 24 -5.29 -7.17 0.26
N LEU A 25 -4.06 -6.66 0.19
CA LEU A 25 -2.86 -7.42 0.54
C LEU A 25 -2.90 -7.94 1.98
N GLN A 26 -3.31 -7.11 2.93
CA GLN A 26 -3.49 -7.51 4.33
C GLN A 26 -4.59 -8.57 4.49
N SER A 27 -5.68 -8.45 3.73
CA SER A 27 -6.75 -9.45 3.72
C SER A 27 -6.24 -10.80 3.21
N LEU A 28 -5.45 -10.80 2.14
CA LEU A 28 -4.86 -11.99 1.55
C LEU A 28 -3.90 -12.70 2.52
N VAL A 29 -3.05 -11.94 3.24
CA VAL A 29 -2.18 -12.52 4.27
C VAL A 29 -3.00 -13.16 5.40
N ARG A 30 -4.05 -12.48 5.89
CA ARG A 30 -4.95 -13.06 6.91
C ARG A 30 -5.61 -14.35 6.41
N GLN A 31 -6.10 -14.35 5.17
CA GLN A 31 -6.70 -15.55 4.57
C GLN A 31 -5.68 -16.68 4.45
N ALA A 32 -4.46 -16.40 4.00
CA ALA A 32 -3.40 -17.39 3.87
C ALA A 32 -3.00 -18.02 5.22
N THR A 33 -3.05 -17.26 6.32
CA THR A 33 -2.83 -17.82 7.68
C THR A 33 -3.95 -18.75 8.16
N LEU A 34 -5.12 -18.70 7.52
CA LEU A 34 -6.27 -19.55 7.82
C LEU A 34 -6.34 -20.77 6.90
N VAL A 35 -5.51 -20.84 5.86
CA VAL A 35 -5.48 -22.02 4.98
C VAL A 35 -4.74 -23.14 5.71
N GLU A 36 -5.51 -24.07 6.25
CA GLU A 36 -4.98 -25.33 6.73
C GLU A 36 -5.02 -26.35 5.59
N PRO A 37 -3.88 -26.98 5.25
CA PRO A 37 -3.88 -28.11 4.34
C PRO A 37 -4.50 -29.31 5.09
N HIS A 38 -5.83 -29.38 5.08
CA HIS A 38 -6.55 -30.54 5.56
C HIS A 38 -6.09 -31.78 4.79
N GLU A 39 -6.05 -32.93 5.47
CA GLU A 39 -5.70 -34.24 4.88
C GLU A 39 -4.20 -34.59 4.71
N LEU A 40 -3.25 -33.77 5.18
CA LEU A 40 -1.84 -34.21 5.35
C LEU A 40 -1.60 -34.89 6.71
N VAL A 41 -2.57 -35.68 7.18
CA VAL A 41 -2.64 -36.20 8.57
C VAL A 41 -2.13 -37.63 8.73
N ALA A 42 -1.52 -38.24 7.72
CA ALA A 42 -1.01 -39.61 7.82
C ALA A 42 0.11 -39.75 8.90
N GLN A 43 0.57 -38.64 9.49
CA GLN A 43 1.56 -38.53 10.59
C GLN A 43 2.91 -39.21 10.30
N ASP A 44 3.11 -39.71 9.09
CA ASP A 44 4.41 -40.11 8.60
C ASP A 44 5.29 -38.86 8.38
N GLU A 45 6.60 -39.07 8.32
CA GLU A 45 7.56 -37.99 8.18
C GLU A 45 7.41 -37.21 6.87
N THR A 46 6.90 -37.84 5.80
CA THR A 46 6.71 -37.17 4.51
C THR A 46 5.54 -36.19 4.58
N THR A 47 4.39 -36.60 5.10
CA THR A 47 3.22 -35.70 5.23
C THR A 47 3.47 -34.55 6.20
N LYS A 48 4.20 -34.79 7.30
CA LYS A 48 4.64 -33.73 8.23
C LYS A 48 5.55 -32.70 7.57
N ARG A 49 6.52 -33.14 6.75
CA ARG A 49 7.42 -32.23 6.03
C ARG A 49 6.67 -31.41 4.98
N ALA A 50 5.75 -32.02 4.23
CA ALA A 50 4.92 -31.32 3.27
C ALA A 50 4.03 -30.28 3.95
N TYR A 51 3.40 -30.63 5.08
CA TYR A 51 2.62 -29.71 5.89
C TYR A 51 3.47 -28.52 6.36
N LYS A 52 4.65 -28.78 6.94
CA LYS A 52 5.56 -27.73 7.40
C LYS A 52 5.98 -26.81 6.26
N ALA A 53 6.39 -27.37 5.12
CA ALA A 53 6.81 -26.59 3.95
C ALA A 53 5.68 -25.68 3.45
N PHE A 54 4.43 -26.16 3.45
CA PHE A 54 3.27 -25.34 3.10
C PHE A 54 3.05 -24.18 4.08
N VAL A 55 3.04 -24.46 5.39
CA VAL A 55 2.84 -23.44 6.43
C VAL A 55 3.97 -22.39 6.41
N ASP A 56 5.21 -22.85 6.27
CA ASP A 56 6.42 -22.04 6.14
C ASP A 56 6.32 -21.09 4.91
N GLN A 57 5.81 -21.58 3.78
CA GLN A 57 5.64 -20.78 2.55
C GLN A 57 4.47 -19.79 2.66
N ALA A 58 3.36 -20.18 3.30
CA ALA A 58 2.15 -19.36 3.42
C ALA A 58 2.28 -18.26 4.49
N SER A 59 2.87 -18.59 5.64
CA SER A 59 2.78 -17.76 6.86
C SER A 59 4.10 -17.58 7.62
N GLY A 60 5.16 -18.27 7.21
CA GLY A 60 6.46 -18.18 7.86
C GLY A 60 7.09 -16.79 7.73
N ASP A 61 7.98 -16.44 8.65
CA ASP A 61 8.72 -15.16 8.62
C ASP A 61 9.99 -15.21 7.74
N GLN A 62 10.21 -16.32 7.05
CA GLN A 62 11.37 -16.54 6.19
C GLN A 62 11.27 -15.77 4.86
N PRO A 63 12.41 -15.35 4.27
CA PRO A 63 12.42 -14.68 2.97
C PRO A 63 11.73 -15.51 1.89
N GLY A 64 10.87 -14.87 1.10
CA GLY A 64 10.14 -15.51 0.01
C GLY A 64 8.83 -16.15 0.41
N SER A 65 8.47 -16.14 1.70
CA SER A 65 7.11 -16.49 2.12
C SER A 65 6.11 -15.45 1.63
N LEU A 66 4.84 -15.86 1.52
CA LEU A 66 3.76 -14.95 1.15
C LEU A 66 3.66 -13.78 2.15
N ARG A 67 3.78 -14.08 3.44
CA ARG A 67 3.75 -13.07 4.51
C ARG A 67 4.92 -12.09 4.41
N SER A 68 6.16 -12.56 4.21
CA SER A 68 7.32 -11.68 4.11
C SER A 68 7.22 -10.76 2.89
N ASN A 69 6.81 -11.32 1.74
CA ASN A 69 6.69 -10.58 0.50
C ASN A 69 5.54 -9.55 0.58
N ALA A 70 4.44 -9.91 1.22
CA ALA A 70 3.34 -8.99 1.45
C ALA A 70 3.77 -7.82 2.37
N PHE A 71 4.57 -8.06 3.41
CA PHE A 71 5.09 -6.96 4.21
C PHE A 71 6.01 -6.03 3.41
N ALA A 72 6.91 -6.57 2.59
CA ALA A 72 7.76 -5.75 1.74
C ALA A 72 6.94 -4.89 0.77
N ILE A 73 5.94 -5.47 0.10
CA ILE A 73 5.05 -4.72 -0.80
C ILE A 73 4.25 -3.67 -0.05
N ARG A 74 3.74 -3.99 1.16
CA ARG A 74 3.03 -3.03 1.99
C ARG A 74 3.90 -1.81 2.32
N ASP A 75 5.16 -2.05 2.69
CA ASP A 75 6.08 -0.98 3.07
C ASP A 75 6.38 -0.06 1.86
N GLU A 76 6.51 -0.63 0.65
CA GLU A 76 6.61 0.14 -0.60
C GLU A 76 5.34 0.95 -0.92
N LEU A 77 4.15 0.36 -0.72
CA LEU A 77 2.88 1.05 -0.88
C LEU A 77 2.75 2.23 0.10
N ASP A 78 3.11 2.02 1.37
CA ASP A 78 3.09 3.07 2.40
C ASP A 78 4.06 4.21 2.07
N ALA A 79 5.26 3.89 1.55
CA ALA A 79 6.19 4.91 1.08
C ALA A 79 5.61 5.73 -0.09
N LYS A 80 4.95 5.05 -1.04
CA LYS A 80 4.32 5.72 -2.20
C LYS A 80 3.14 6.60 -1.79
N ILE A 81 2.29 6.12 -0.88
CA ILE A 81 1.17 6.89 -0.33
C ILE A 81 1.68 8.15 0.35
N LYS A 82 2.71 8.05 1.20
CA LYS A 82 3.32 9.21 1.87
C LYS A 82 3.87 10.22 0.86
N GLN A 83 4.53 9.75 -0.19
CA GLN A 83 5.04 10.63 -1.25
C GLN A 83 3.90 11.41 -1.93
N TYR A 84 2.81 10.73 -2.28
CA TYR A 84 1.68 11.36 -2.96
C TYR A 84 0.91 12.31 -2.04
N GLN A 85 0.74 11.95 -0.76
CA GLN A 85 0.16 12.84 0.24
C GLN A 85 0.98 14.12 0.41
N ALA A 86 2.31 14.02 0.43
CA ALA A 86 3.18 15.20 0.50
C ALA A 86 3.02 16.10 -0.74
N SER A 87 3.00 15.52 -1.95
CA SER A 87 2.77 16.30 -3.18
C SER A 87 1.40 16.98 -3.22
N LEU A 88 0.36 16.32 -2.69
CA LEU A 88 -0.98 16.91 -2.59
C LEU A 88 -1.01 18.08 -1.59
N GLU A 89 -0.30 17.96 -0.48
CA GLU A 89 -0.19 19.03 0.51
C GLU A 89 0.57 20.24 -0.05
N GLU A 90 1.65 20.01 -0.79
CA GLU A 90 2.39 21.07 -1.50
C GLU A 90 1.50 21.79 -2.51
N TYR A 91 0.70 21.05 -3.28
CA TYR A 91 -0.27 21.63 -4.22
C TYR A 91 -1.26 22.55 -3.51
N ARG A 92 -1.90 22.07 -2.43
CA ARG A 92 -2.88 22.85 -1.65
C ARG A 92 -2.28 24.14 -1.10
N ARG A 93 -1.06 24.08 -0.56
CA ARG A 93 -0.36 25.28 -0.05
C ARG A 93 -0.04 26.30 -1.16
N ALA A 94 0.31 25.83 -2.35
CA ALA A 94 0.57 26.70 -3.49
C ALA A 94 -0.71 27.39 -3.98
N GLU A 95 -1.83 26.68 -4.01
CA GLU A 95 -3.15 27.23 -4.37
C GLU A 95 -3.65 28.26 -3.35
N ASP A 96 -3.52 27.97 -2.05
CA ASP A 96 -3.87 28.91 -0.97
C ASP A 96 -3.07 30.22 -1.09
N SER A 97 -1.76 30.11 -1.36
CA SER A 97 -0.87 31.27 -1.51
C SER A 97 -1.25 32.12 -2.73
N ALA A 98 -1.53 31.47 -3.87
CA ALA A 98 -1.95 32.16 -5.09
C ALA A 98 -3.31 32.87 -4.92
N THR A 99 -4.24 32.27 -4.16
CA THR A 99 -5.55 32.85 -3.87
C THR A 99 -5.44 34.11 -3.00
N ILE A 100 -4.56 34.09 -1.99
CA ILE A 100 -4.30 35.25 -1.12
C ILE A 100 -3.72 36.42 -1.92
N ASP A 101 -2.75 36.17 -2.80
CA ASP A 101 -2.12 37.21 -3.62
C ASP A 101 -3.12 37.84 -4.61
N ALA A 102 -3.95 37.03 -5.28
CA ALA A 102 -5.00 37.53 -6.17
C ALA A 102 -6.03 38.40 -5.42
N GLY A 103 -6.43 38.00 -4.21
CA GLY A 103 -7.35 38.76 -3.37
C GLY A 103 -6.78 40.07 -2.83
N ARG A 104 -5.45 40.19 -2.74
CA ARG A 104 -4.77 41.43 -2.35
C ARG A 104 -4.70 42.41 -3.52
N VAL A 105 -4.30 41.95 -4.71
CA VAL A 105 -4.23 42.78 -5.92
C VAL A 105 -5.60 43.39 -6.28
N ASN A 106 -6.69 42.62 -6.11
CA ASN A 106 -8.04 43.09 -6.42
C ASN A 106 -8.61 44.09 -5.39
N ARG A 107 -7.91 44.33 -4.27
CA ARG A 107 -8.32 45.26 -3.21
C ARG A 107 -7.56 46.58 -3.24
N GLU A 108 -6.44 46.62 -3.96
CA GLU A 108 -5.56 47.79 -4.14
C GLU A 108 -5.74 48.47 -5.51
N ALA A 109 -6.67 47.98 -6.35
CA ALA A 109 -7.06 48.53 -7.66
C ALA A 109 -8.45 49.19 -7.61
#